data_AF-A0A2J8IIV6-F1
#
_entry.id   AF-A0A2J8IIV6-F1
#
_cell.length_a   1.000
_cell.length_b   1.000
_cell.length_c   1.000
_cell.angle_alpha   90.00
_cell.angle_beta   90.00
_cell.angle_gamma   90.00
#
_symmetry.space_group_name_H-M   'P 1'
#
loop_
_entity.id
_entity.type
_entity.pdbx_description
1 polymer ?
#
loop_
_entity_poly.entity_id
_entity_poly.type
_entity_poly.pdbx_seq_one_letter_code
_entity_poly.pdbx_strand_id
1 'polypeptide(L)'
;MTDTALAGASAASKRPARPSRPAAKPHGQWKVDGKTPLNANETWKQEDDGLNVRERIESIYSKEGFDAIPGQDLHGRFRWWGLYTQRKPGIDGGKTATLEPHELEDKYFMLRVRIDGGALTTEQLRVIGQISVDFARDSADLTDRQNIQLHWIRVEDIPEIWTRLEAVGLSTTEACGDVPRVILGSPVAGIAKDEIIDPTPLIEELGERFIGNPLLSNLPRKYKTAITGHPSQDVVHEINDFALVGVRHPELGIGYDLWAGGALSTNPMLGKRLGAFVTPEQAADVWLGVTSIFRDYGYRRMRTKARLKFLMADWGPEKFRQILEDEYLGYKLADGPAAPKPTTPGDHIGVHEQKDGKFFIGATPLAGRLSGAALVKLADTLEARGSYRLRTTPHQKLVVLDVEKDQVEPLVAELDALGLSARPSVFRRGTIACTGIEYCKLAIVETKYTAATAVAELERRLADLAESGQLPHALSLHINGCPNSCARIQTADIGLKGMMLPTPDGDPSPGFQVHLGGGLASNEREEAGLGRTVRGLKVYVDDLPDYVERVVRTFVSQRAEGQTFAEWAHAADEEALQ
;
A
#
# COMPACT_ATOMS: atom_id res chain seq x y z
N MET A 1 -24.56 -68.99 -50.70
CA MET A 1 -23.74 -68.05 -51.48
C MET A 1 -22.86 -67.32 -50.49
N THR A 2 -21.55 -67.65 -50.52
CA THR A 2 -20.37 -66.92 -50.02
C THR A 2 -20.51 -66.22 -48.66
N ASP A 3 -20.00 -66.70 -47.52
CA ASP A 3 -18.71 -67.32 -47.20
C ASP A 3 -17.49 -66.50 -47.67
N THR A 4 -16.99 -65.63 -46.78
CA THR A 4 -15.61 -65.12 -46.82
C THR A 4 -15.18 -64.64 -45.44
N ALA A 5 -14.41 -65.50 -44.78
CA ALA A 5 -13.58 -65.16 -43.63
C ALA A 5 -12.14 -64.86 -44.09
N LEU A 6 -11.53 -63.89 -43.40
CA LEU A 6 -10.10 -63.76 -43.06
C LEU A 6 -9.08 -63.51 -44.18
N ALA A 7 -8.43 -62.34 -44.13
CA ALA A 7 -7.03 -62.18 -43.68
C ALA A 7 -6.40 -60.92 -44.28
N GLY A 8 -6.06 -59.95 -43.43
CA GLY A 8 -5.32 -58.74 -43.81
C GLY A 8 -4.72 -58.10 -42.57
N ALA A 9 -3.56 -58.61 -42.16
CA ALA A 9 -2.78 -58.07 -41.06
C ALA A 9 -2.26 -56.66 -41.39
N SER A 10 -2.60 -55.68 -40.57
CA SER A 10 -1.94 -54.37 -40.51
C SER A 10 -1.31 -54.23 -39.13
N ALA A 11 0.02 -54.25 -39.10
CA ALA A 11 0.80 -54.05 -37.89
C ALA A 11 0.63 -52.60 -37.40
N ALA A 12 -0.13 -52.41 -36.32
CA ALA A 12 -0.19 -51.15 -35.62
C ALA A 12 1.16 -50.87 -34.96
N SER A 13 1.95 -49.98 -35.57
CA SER A 13 3.15 -49.37 -34.99
C SER A 13 2.81 -48.78 -33.62
N LYS A 14 3.43 -49.33 -32.55
CA LYS A 14 3.39 -48.74 -31.21
C LYS A 14 4.11 -47.39 -31.28
N ARG A 15 3.34 -46.29 -31.21
CA ARG A 15 3.89 -44.95 -30.96
C ARG A 15 4.78 -45.00 -29.72
N PRO A 16 6.02 -44.48 -29.77
CA PRO A 16 6.87 -44.43 -28.59
C PRO A 16 6.20 -43.58 -27.51
N ALA A 17 6.20 -44.09 -26.28
CA ALA A 17 5.70 -43.35 -25.12
C ALA A 17 6.42 -42.00 -25.04
N ARG A 18 5.65 -40.90 -24.95
CA ARG A 18 6.21 -39.56 -24.72
C ARG A 18 7.08 -39.64 -23.46
N PRO A 19 8.32 -39.12 -23.46
CA PRO A 19 9.14 -39.08 -22.27
C PRO A 19 8.37 -38.35 -21.16
N SER A 20 8.41 -38.88 -19.94
CA SER A 20 7.82 -38.25 -18.76
C SER A 20 8.30 -36.80 -18.68
N ARG A 21 7.38 -35.84 -18.58
CA ARG A 21 7.76 -34.44 -18.36
C ARG A 21 8.69 -34.40 -17.14
N PRO A 22 9.84 -33.70 -17.21
CA PRO A 22 10.68 -33.53 -16.04
C PRO A 22 9.83 -32.98 -14.89
N ALA A 23 10.10 -33.45 -13.67
CA ALA A 23 9.42 -32.96 -12.48
C ALA A 23 9.42 -31.43 -12.48
N ALA A 24 8.29 -30.83 -12.12
CA ALA A 24 8.20 -29.38 -12.03
C ALA A 24 9.32 -28.88 -11.11
N LYS A 25 10.08 -27.89 -11.56
CA LYS A 25 11.18 -27.34 -10.77
C LYS A 25 10.62 -26.79 -9.45
N PRO A 26 11.30 -27.00 -8.30
CA PRO A 26 10.78 -26.61 -6.99
C PRO A 26 10.50 -25.12 -6.91
N HIS A 27 9.51 -24.74 -6.09
CA HIS A 27 9.14 -23.34 -5.84
C HIS A 27 9.86 -22.77 -4.60
N GLY A 28 10.58 -23.59 -3.84
CA GLY A 28 11.25 -23.24 -2.60
C GLY A 28 10.31 -23.18 -1.40
N GLN A 29 9.17 -23.87 -1.47
CA GLN A 29 8.18 -23.88 -0.40
C GLN A 29 8.74 -24.71 0.76
N TRP A 30 8.91 -24.13 1.94
CA TRP A 30 9.59 -24.81 3.05
C TRP A 30 8.97 -26.14 3.44
N LYS A 31 7.63 -26.24 3.41
CA LYS A 31 6.90 -27.46 3.78
C LYS A 31 6.82 -28.52 2.66
N VAL A 32 7.19 -28.15 1.42
CA VAL A 32 7.10 -29.05 0.24
C VAL A 32 8.48 -29.39 -0.32
N ASP A 33 9.31 -28.37 -0.55
CA ASP A 33 10.62 -28.47 -1.21
C ASP A 33 11.80 -28.48 -0.21
N GLY A 34 11.53 -28.23 1.08
CA GLY A 34 12.56 -28.01 2.11
C GLY A 34 13.09 -26.58 2.14
N LYS A 35 14.11 -26.34 3.00
CA LYS A 35 14.64 -24.99 3.27
C LYS A 35 15.83 -24.58 2.40
N THR A 36 16.28 -25.37 1.44
CA THR A 36 17.42 -25.00 0.59
C THR A 36 17.18 -23.67 -0.13
N PRO A 37 18.08 -22.66 0.00
CA PRO A 37 17.87 -21.34 -0.59
C PRO A 37 18.01 -21.40 -2.11
N LEU A 38 17.08 -20.76 -2.83
CA LEU A 38 17.02 -20.79 -4.30
C LEU A 38 17.29 -19.44 -4.98
N ASN A 39 17.68 -18.42 -4.19
CA ASN A 39 18.17 -17.13 -4.66
C ASN A 39 19.00 -16.45 -3.56
N ALA A 40 19.78 -15.43 -3.94
CA ALA A 40 20.67 -14.72 -3.03
C ALA A 40 19.97 -14.15 -1.78
N ASN A 41 18.71 -13.71 -1.89
CA ASN A 41 17.97 -13.21 -0.73
C ASN A 41 17.58 -14.30 0.25
N GLU A 42 17.17 -15.48 -0.23
CA GLU A 42 16.91 -16.60 0.66
C GLU A 42 18.19 -17.12 1.30
N THR A 43 19.33 -17.02 0.61
CA THR A 43 20.65 -17.39 1.15
C THR A 43 21.00 -16.52 2.36
N TRP A 44 21.10 -15.19 2.20
CA TRP A 44 21.53 -14.35 3.33
C TRP A 44 20.50 -14.28 4.46
N LYS A 45 19.20 -14.43 4.18
CA LYS A 45 18.18 -14.54 5.25
C LYS A 45 18.34 -15.78 6.12
N GLN A 46 18.97 -16.84 5.59
CA GLN A 46 19.25 -18.06 6.37
C GLN A 46 20.61 -18.00 7.07
N GLU A 47 21.55 -17.20 6.55
CA GLU A 47 22.84 -16.96 7.20
C GLU A 47 22.68 -16.19 8.52
N ASP A 48 21.80 -15.18 8.56
CA ASP A 48 21.52 -14.41 9.76
C ASP A 48 20.16 -13.72 9.66
N ASP A 49 19.42 -13.70 10.77
CA ASP A 49 18.10 -13.06 10.87
C ASP A 49 18.23 -11.54 10.64
N GLY A 50 17.29 -10.96 9.88
CA GLY A 50 17.30 -9.53 9.61
C GLY A 50 17.16 -8.68 10.87
N LEU A 51 16.51 -9.17 11.92
CA LEU A 51 16.35 -8.48 13.20
C LEU A 51 17.70 -8.26 13.91
N ASN A 52 18.65 -9.19 13.76
CA ASN A 52 19.94 -9.15 14.47
C ASN A 52 20.83 -7.98 14.03
N VAL A 53 20.56 -7.34 12.88
CA VAL A 53 21.38 -6.23 12.38
C VAL A 53 21.33 -4.99 13.29
N ARG A 54 20.33 -4.88 14.17
CA ARG A 54 20.22 -3.75 15.12
C ARG A 54 21.47 -3.61 15.98
N GLU A 55 21.94 -4.72 16.56
CA GLU A 55 23.14 -4.72 17.40
C GLU A 55 24.36 -4.18 16.62
N ARG A 56 24.51 -4.61 15.36
CA ARG A 56 25.61 -4.14 14.50
C ARG A 56 25.47 -2.66 14.12
N ILE A 57 24.24 -2.17 13.92
CA ILE A 57 23.99 -0.73 13.71
C ILE A 57 24.43 0.07 14.93
N GLU A 58 24.03 -0.33 16.13
CA GLU A 58 24.33 0.38 17.38
C GLU A 58 25.81 0.34 17.76
N SER A 59 26.47 -0.82 17.58
CA SER A 59 27.83 -1.05 18.06
C SER A 59 28.93 -0.77 17.03
N ILE A 60 28.66 -0.95 15.74
CA ILE A 60 29.68 -0.90 14.67
C ILE A 60 29.34 0.20 13.67
N TYR A 61 28.23 0.06 12.93
CA TYR A 61 27.97 0.87 11.73
C TYR A 61 27.70 2.34 12.06
N SER A 62 27.03 2.64 13.19
CA SER A 62 26.83 4.02 13.64
C SER A 62 28.11 4.71 14.11
N LYS A 63 29.21 3.96 14.31
CA LYS A 63 30.52 4.48 14.75
C LYS A 63 31.50 4.61 13.59
N GLU A 64 31.48 3.63 12.69
CA GLU A 64 32.39 3.55 11.55
C GLU A 64 31.85 4.24 10.28
N GLY A 65 30.53 4.50 10.23
CA GLY A 65 29.88 5.21 9.13
C GLY A 65 29.42 4.31 7.98
N PHE A 66 28.84 4.93 6.95
CA PHE A 66 28.16 4.24 5.85
C PHE A 66 29.04 3.22 5.09
N ASP A 67 30.28 3.58 4.80
CA ASP A 67 31.18 2.77 3.96
C ASP A 67 31.65 1.47 4.66
N ALA A 68 31.48 1.36 5.98
CA ALA A 68 31.80 0.16 6.74
C ALA A 68 30.72 -0.93 6.66
N ILE A 69 29.53 -0.61 6.12
CA ILE A 69 28.37 -1.52 6.15
C ILE A 69 28.50 -2.58 5.06
N PRO A 70 28.53 -3.89 5.41
CA PRO A 70 28.54 -4.96 4.41
C PRO A 70 27.29 -4.92 3.52
N GLY A 71 27.46 -5.18 2.21
CA GLY A 71 26.38 -5.06 1.23
C GLY A 71 25.11 -5.88 1.54
N GLN A 72 25.24 -7.06 2.15
CA GLN A 72 24.07 -7.86 2.56
C GLN A 72 23.26 -7.18 3.68
N ASP A 73 23.93 -6.51 4.62
CA ASP A 73 23.25 -5.75 5.67
C ASP A 73 22.64 -4.48 5.07
N LEU A 74 23.44 -3.71 4.31
CA LEU A 74 23.05 -2.45 3.69
C LEU A 74 21.81 -2.60 2.78
N HIS A 75 21.82 -3.59 1.88
CA HIS A 75 20.77 -3.79 0.88
C HIS A 75 19.71 -4.82 1.28
N GLY A 76 19.94 -5.54 2.39
CA GLY A 76 19.11 -6.62 2.88
C GLY A 76 18.57 -6.37 4.28
N ARG A 77 19.39 -6.65 5.30
CA ARG A 77 18.95 -6.75 6.71
C ARG A 77 18.51 -5.41 7.31
N PHE A 78 19.09 -4.27 6.90
CA PHE A 78 18.65 -2.94 7.33
C PHE A 78 17.15 -2.70 7.14
N ARG A 79 16.54 -3.36 6.14
CA ARG A 79 15.11 -3.27 5.89
C ARG A 79 14.26 -3.80 7.04
N TRP A 80 14.74 -4.75 7.84
CA TRP A 80 14.00 -5.25 9.02
C TRP A 80 13.80 -4.17 10.08
N TRP A 81 14.54 -3.06 9.99
CA TRP A 81 14.40 -1.91 10.88
C TRP A 81 13.96 -0.66 10.14
N GLY A 82 13.23 -0.83 9.02
CA GLY A 82 12.62 0.29 8.32
C GLY A 82 13.60 1.15 7.51
N LEU A 83 14.84 0.71 7.32
CA LEU A 83 15.88 1.45 6.61
C LEU A 83 16.01 0.96 5.17
N TYR A 84 15.89 1.87 4.21
CA TYR A 84 16.27 1.65 2.82
C TYR A 84 17.32 2.68 2.43
N THR A 85 18.37 2.27 1.71
CA THR A 85 19.25 3.23 1.07
C THR A 85 18.46 4.08 0.06
N GLN A 86 18.68 5.40 0.07
CA GLN A 86 17.96 6.33 -0.81
C GLN A 86 18.72 6.55 -2.12
N ARG A 87 18.06 7.16 -3.11
CA ARG A 87 18.66 7.50 -4.41
C ARG A 87 19.64 8.67 -4.27
N LYS A 88 20.76 8.59 -4.98
CA LYS A 88 21.69 9.70 -5.18
C LYS A 88 21.10 10.77 -6.12
N PRO A 89 21.16 12.06 -5.77
CA PRO A 89 20.71 13.14 -6.64
C PRO A 89 21.49 13.20 -7.96
N GLY A 90 20.87 13.77 -9.00
CA GLY A 90 21.50 14.03 -10.29
C GLY A 90 21.57 12.83 -11.25
N ILE A 91 21.02 11.67 -10.87
CA ILE A 91 20.94 10.51 -11.77
C ILE A 91 19.60 10.52 -12.51
N ASP A 92 19.66 10.58 -13.83
CA ASP A 92 18.49 10.55 -14.71
C ASP A 92 17.68 9.23 -14.61
N GLY A 93 16.38 9.31 -14.89
CA GLY A 93 15.45 8.18 -14.85
C GLY A 93 15.78 7.06 -15.83
N GLY A 94 16.34 7.39 -16.99
CA GLY A 94 16.78 6.43 -18.00
C GLY A 94 17.94 5.53 -17.53
N LYS A 95 18.64 5.93 -16.46
CA LYS A 95 19.73 5.14 -15.86
C LYS A 95 19.26 4.12 -14.81
N THR A 96 18.01 4.20 -14.34
CA THR A 96 17.49 3.35 -13.26
C THR A 96 17.53 1.85 -13.58
N ALA A 97 17.39 1.47 -14.86
CA ALA A 97 17.45 0.08 -15.28
C ALA A 97 18.83 -0.38 -15.77
N THR A 98 19.79 0.54 -15.91
CA THR A 98 21.13 0.26 -16.47
C THR A 98 22.23 0.27 -15.42
N LEU A 99 22.09 1.07 -14.37
CA LEU A 99 23.05 1.16 -13.28
C LEU A 99 22.79 0.07 -12.24
N GLU A 100 23.86 -0.39 -11.60
CA GLU A 100 23.77 -1.29 -10.47
C GLU A 100 23.19 -0.57 -9.24
N PRO A 101 22.55 -1.29 -8.29
CA PRO A 101 21.90 -0.66 -7.14
C PRO A 101 22.79 0.26 -6.30
N HIS A 102 24.09 -0.04 -6.20
CA HIS A 102 25.07 0.74 -5.44
C HIS A 102 25.51 2.02 -6.16
N GLU A 103 25.37 2.10 -7.48
CA GLU A 103 25.65 3.32 -8.25
C GLU A 103 24.47 4.31 -8.17
N LEU A 104 23.27 3.79 -7.92
CA LEU A 104 22.05 4.57 -7.77
C LEU A 104 21.87 5.17 -6.37
N GLU A 105 22.61 4.69 -5.37
CA GLU A 105 22.36 5.02 -3.97
C GLU A 105 23.26 6.11 -3.42
N ASP A 106 22.70 6.89 -2.50
CA ASP A 106 23.44 7.85 -1.70
C ASP A 106 23.87 7.20 -0.37
N LYS A 107 24.73 7.88 0.39
CA LYS A 107 25.15 7.48 1.75
C LYS A 107 24.08 7.66 2.83
N TYR A 108 22.85 8.00 2.43
CA TYR A 108 21.73 8.29 3.31
C TYR A 108 20.63 7.24 3.20
N PHE A 109 19.76 7.23 4.20
CA PHE A 109 18.66 6.30 4.32
C PHE A 109 17.31 7.02 4.30
N MET A 110 16.34 6.37 3.68
CA MET A 110 14.95 6.50 4.03
C MET A 110 14.70 5.68 5.30
N LEU A 111 14.12 6.31 6.33
CA LEU A 111 13.66 5.67 7.55
C LEU A 111 12.13 5.70 7.59
N ARG A 112 11.53 4.54 7.82
CA ARG A 112 10.08 4.39 7.95
C ARG A 112 9.69 4.11 9.40
N VAL A 113 8.95 5.02 10.00
CA VAL A 113 8.32 4.82 11.31
C VAL A 113 7.11 3.92 11.14
N ARG A 114 6.98 2.87 11.95
CA ARG A 114 5.83 1.96 11.95
C ARG A 114 4.73 2.54 12.85
N ILE A 115 3.53 2.69 12.29
CA ILE A 115 2.38 3.27 12.99
C ILE A 115 1.18 2.37 12.71
N ASP A 116 1.07 1.27 13.47
CA ASP A 116 -0.03 0.33 13.32
C ASP A 116 -1.38 1.00 13.65
N GLY A 117 -2.39 0.76 12.82
CA GLY A 117 -3.67 1.48 12.89
C GLY A 117 -3.60 2.97 12.53
N GLY A 118 -2.41 3.51 12.24
CA GLY A 118 -2.19 4.92 12.00
C GLY A 118 -2.35 5.83 13.21
N ALA A 119 -2.57 5.27 14.40
CA ALA A 119 -2.84 6.03 15.62
C ALA A 119 -1.57 6.69 16.18
N LEU A 120 -1.67 7.99 16.47
CA LEU A 120 -0.62 8.77 17.10
C LEU A 120 -1.20 9.67 18.20
N THR A 121 -0.43 9.86 19.27
CA THR A 121 -0.59 11.01 20.15
C THR A 121 0.10 12.25 19.54
N THR A 122 -0.25 13.44 20.02
CA THR A 122 0.46 14.68 19.64
C THR A 122 1.92 14.66 20.09
N GLU A 123 2.25 14.02 21.22
CA GLU A 123 3.62 13.79 21.68
C GLU A 123 4.42 12.93 20.68
N GLN A 124 3.85 11.80 20.25
CA GLN A 124 4.47 10.94 19.25
C GLN A 124 4.69 11.67 17.93
N LEU A 125 3.69 12.43 17.46
CA LEU A 125 3.79 13.26 16.26
C LEU A 125 4.91 14.30 16.38
N ARG A 126 4.99 14.98 17.53
CA ARG A 126 6.01 15.98 17.83
C ARG A 126 7.41 15.38 17.83
N VAL A 127 7.61 14.20 18.42
CA VAL A 127 8.90 13.49 18.40
C VAL A 127 9.31 13.13 16.97
N ILE A 128 8.39 12.61 16.14
CA ILE A 128 8.68 12.36 14.71
C ILE A 128 9.07 13.66 14.00
N GLY A 129 8.36 14.76 14.27
CA GLY A 129 8.66 16.07 13.72
C GLY A 129 10.04 16.61 14.12
N GLN A 130 10.41 16.48 15.39
CA GLN A 130 11.73 16.87 15.90
C GLN A 130 12.85 16.02 15.30
N ILE A 131 12.65 14.70 15.20
CA ILE A 131 13.60 13.80 14.50
C ILE A 131 13.77 14.24 13.05
N SER A 132 12.68 14.63 12.38
CA SER A 132 12.73 15.10 11.00
C SER A 132 13.56 16.38 10.86
N VAL A 133 13.35 17.37 11.74
CA VAL A 133 14.12 18.61 11.77
C VAL A 133 15.61 18.34 12.03
N ASP A 134 15.91 17.54 13.05
CA ASP A 134 17.28 17.32 13.54
C ASP A 134 18.10 16.42 12.60
N PHE A 135 17.50 15.36 12.06
CA PHE A 135 18.23 14.29 11.38
C PHE A 135 17.80 14.05 9.93
N ALA A 136 16.63 14.56 9.51
CA ALA A 136 16.04 14.25 8.21
C ALA A 136 15.95 15.45 7.25
N ARG A 137 16.65 16.55 7.56
CA ARG A 137 16.59 17.82 6.81
C ARG A 137 15.15 18.31 6.62
N ASP A 138 14.36 18.21 7.68
CA ASP A 138 12.95 18.60 7.72
C ASP A 138 12.03 17.78 6.78
N SER A 139 12.51 16.67 6.21
CA SER A 139 11.69 15.83 5.32
C SER A 139 10.68 14.97 6.09
N ALA A 140 9.41 14.97 5.67
CA ALA A 140 8.39 14.07 6.19
C ALA A 140 7.29 13.79 5.16
N ASP A 141 7.05 12.51 4.84
CA ASP A 141 5.96 12.11 3.94
C ASP A 141 5.02 11.12 4.62
N LEU A 142 3.71 11.43 4.64
CA LEU A 142 2.66 10.46 4.94
C LEU A 142 2.62 9.40 3.84
N THR A 143 2.62 8.13 4.25
CA THR A 143 2.48 7.02 3.33
C THR A 143 1.02 6.66 3.12
N ASP A 144 0.75 5.93 2.03
CA ASP A 144 -0.55 5.32 1.76
C ASP A 144 -0.78 4.09 2.67
N ARG A 145 0.09 3.85 3.66
CA ARG A 145 -0.04 2.78 4.65
C ARG A 145 0.08 3.32 6.07
N GLN A 146 -0.40 4.54 6.32
CA GLN A 146 -0.48 5.15 7.64
C GLN A 146 0.87 5.48 8.31
N ASN A 147 2.00 5.03 7.77
CA ASN A 147 3.32 5.40 8.28
C ASN A 147 3.74 6.82 7.88
N ILE A 148 4.76 7.33 8.57
CA ILE A 148 5.56 8.50 8.17
C ILE A 148 6.93 8.02 7.70
N GLN A 149 7.43 8.60 6.61
CA GLN A 149 8.78 8.36 6.10
C GLN A 149 9.63 9.62 6.17
N LEU A 150 10.86 9.44 6.62
CA LEU A 150 11.91 10.45 6.71
C LEU A 150 13.03 10.08 5.72
N HIS A 151 13.70 11.06 5.14
CA HIS A 151 14.85 10.87 4.24
C HIS A 151 16.08 11.59 4.78
N TRP A 152 17.24 11.43 4.12
CA TRP A 152 18.50 12.06 4.53
C TRP A 152 19.07 11.57 5.86
N ILE A 153 18.56 10.46 6.41
CA ILE A 153 19.06 9.88 7.65
C ILE A 153 20.46 9.32 7.43
N ARG A 154 21.38 9.55 8.36
CA ARG A 154 22.70 8.93 8.35
C ARG A 154 22.73 7.76 9.35
N VAL A 155 23.60 6.78 9.13
CA VAL A 155 23.67 5.60 10.00
C VAL A 155 24.08 5.95 11.44
N GLU A 156 24.88 7.00 11.57
CA GLU A 156 25.38 7.55 12.83
C GLU A 156 24.26 8.07 13.74
N ASP A 157 23.17 8.56 13.13
CA ASP A 157 22.04 9.15 13.86
C ASP A 157 21.01 8.10 14.30
N ILE A 158 21.04 6.88 13.73
CA ILE A 158 20.00 5.87 13.94
C ILE A 158 19.81 5.48 15.41
N PRO A 159 20.86 5.24 16.22
CA PRO A 159 20.66 4.88 17.64
C PRO A 159 19.93 5.95 18.45
N GLU A 160 20.22 7.23 18.18
CA GLU A 160 19.54 8.37 18.83
C GLU A 160 18.08 8.46 18.36
N ILE A 161 17.83 8.27 17.05
CA ILE A 161 16.48 8.23 16.50
C ILE A 161 15.65 7.13 17.15
N TRP A 162 16.18 5.91 17.27
CA TRP A 162 15.49 4.81 17.96
C TRP A 162 15.23 5.13 19.42
N THR A 163 16.21 5.68 20.14
CA THR A 163 16.04 6.09 21.53
C THR A 163 14.85 7.05 21.70
N ARG A 164 14.73 8.05 20.82
CA ARG A 164 13.61 9.02 20.86
C ARG A 164 12.27 8.39 20.49
N LEU A 165 12.22 7.55 19.46
CA LEU A 165 10.99 6.86 19.06
C LEU A 165 10.50 5.91 20.16
N GLU A 166 11.41 5.11 20.73
CA GLU A 166 11.09 4.13 21.76
C GLU A 166 10.64 4.78 23.07
N ALA A 167 11.18 5.96 23.39
CA ALA A 167 10.74 6.75 24.56
C ALA A 167 9.26 7.13 24.51
N VAL A 168 8.65 7.18 23.31
CA VAL A 168 7.22 7.44 23.11
C VAL A 168 6.45 6.22 22.57
N GLY A 169 7.02 5.02 22.68
CA GLY A 169 6.39 3.76 22.28
C GLY A 169 6.30 3.52 20.77
N LEU A 170 7.04 4.28 19.96
CA LEU A 170 7.14 4.06 18.50
C LEU A 170 8.31 3.15 18.15
N SER A 171 8.25 2.54 16.97
CA SER A 171 9.30 1.64 16.47
C SER A 171 9.44 1.69 14.94
N THR A 172 10.55 1.17 14.42
CA THR A 172 10.76 0.90 12.98
C THR A 172 10.81 -0.60 12.65
N THR A 173 10.61 -1.47 13.65
CA THR A 173 10.65 -2.93 13.52
C THR A 173 9.71 -3.43 12.43
N GLU A 174 10.27 -4.19 11.50
CA GLU A 174 9.58 -4.84 10.38
C GLU A 174 8.76 -3.89 9.48
N ALA A 175 9.03 -2.58 9.54
CA ALA A 175 8.40 -1.60 8.67
C ALA A 175 8.73 -1.87 7.18
N CYS A 176 9.88 -2.51 6.94
CA CYS A 176 10.40 -2.90 5.64
C CYS A 176 10.89 -4.37 5.65
N GLY A 177 11.30 -4.91 4.49
CA GLY A 177 11.80 -6.30 4.40
C GLY A 177 10.75 -7.34 3.97
N ASP A 178 11.12 -8.62 4.13
CA ASP A 178 10.32 -9.81 3.83
C ASP A 178 9.65 -10.35 5.10
N VAL A 179 8.78 -9.51 5.65
CA VAL A 179 8.16 -9.59 6.98
C VAL A 179 6.75 -8.99 6.96
N PRO A 180 5.95 -9.15 8.04
CA PRO A 180 4.71 -8.40 8.24
C PRO A 180 4.98 -6.89 8.30
N ARG A 181 4.43 -6.15 7.34
CA ARG A 181 4.46 -4.68 7.35
C ARG A 181 3.48 -4.13 8.38
N VAL A 182 3.40 -2.80 8.45
CA VAL A 182 2.35 -2.08 9.18
C VAL A 182 0.97 -2.69 8.93
N ILE A 183 0.21 -2.85 10.01
CA ILE A 183 -1.17 -3.31 10.04
C ILE A 183 -2.06 -2.08 9.85
N LEU A 184 -2.80 -2.04 8.74
CA LEU A 184 -3.74 -0.94 8.51
C LEU A 184 -4.94 -1.07 9.44
N GLY A 185 -5.41 0.06 9.96
CA GLY A 185 -6.60 0.17 10.79
C GLY A 185 -7.45 1.35 10.35
N SER A 186 -8.75 1.30 10.64
CA SER A 186 -9.65 2.43 10.36
C SER A 186 -9.14 3.72 11.03
N PRO A 187 -9.03 4.84 10.31
CA PRO A 187 -8.68 6.14 10.89
C PRO A 187 -9.71 6.70 11.88
N VAL A 188 -10.86 6.03 12.06
CA VAL A 188 -11.94 6.43 12.97
C VAL A 188 -12.42 5.28 13.86
N ALA A 189 -11.62 4.21 13.95
CA ALA A 189 -11.92 3.08 14.82
C ALA A 189 -11.97 3.50 16.30
N GLY A 190 -12.99 3.02 17.00
CA GLY A 190 -13.30 3.33 18.39
C GLY A 190 -14.11 4.62 18.57
N ILE A 191 -14.38 5.40 17.52
CA ILE A 191 -15.05 6.71 17.63
C ILE A 191 -16.20 6.93 16.63
N ALA A 192 -16.21 6.22 15.50
CA ALA A 192 -17.25 6.39 14.49
C ALA A 192 -18.62 5.91 15.01
N LYS A 193 -19.69 6.60 14.60
CA LYS A 193 -21.07 6.29 15.02
C LYS A 193 -21.60 4.98 14.44
N ASP A 194 -21.12 4.63 13.26
CA ASP A 194 -21.58 3.54 12.42
C ASP A 194 -20.59 2.37 12.36
N GLU A 195 -19.50 2.42 13.14
CA GLU A 195 -18.56 1.30 13.21
C GLU A 195 -19.25 0.01 13.67
N ILE A 196 -18.94 -1.08 12.98
CA ILE A 196 -19.48 -2.41 13.29
C ILE A 196 -18.71 -3.00 14.48
N ILE A 197 -17.39 -2.83 14.48
CA ILE A 197 -16.47 -3.31 15.51
C ILE A 197 -15.23 -2.42 15.54
N ASP A 198 -14.68 -2.16 16.72
CA ASP A 198 -13.38 -1.50 16.86
C ASP A 198 -12.26 -2.55 16.72
N PRO A 199 -11.44 -2.51 15.65
CA PRO A 199 -10.32 -3.43 15.45
C PRO A 199 -9.06 -3.06 16.26
N THR A 200 -9.01 -1.91 16.96
CA THR A 200 -7.81 -1.45 17.65
C THR A 200 -7.23 -2.50 18.63
N PRO A 201 -8.02 -3.16 19.50
CA PRO A 201 -7.49 -4.18 20.39
C PRO A 201 -6.80 -5.34 19.67
N LEU A 202 -7.34 -5.78 18.53
CA LEU A 202 -6.72 -6.83 17.71
C LEU A 202 -5.42 -6.33 17.07
N ILE A 203 -5.39 -5.09 16.59
CA ILE A 203 -4.17 -4.51 15.99
C ILE A 203 -3.05 -4.43 17.03
N GLU A 204 -3.37 -4.00 18.25
CA GLU A 204 -2.43 -3.94 19.38
C GLU A 204 -1.93 -5.34 19.75
N GLU A 205 -2.83 -6.31 19.91
CA GLU A 205 -2.47 -7.71 20.20
C GLU A 205 -1.53 -8.29 19.14
N LEU A 206 -1.81 -8.08 17.85
CA LEU A 206 -0.94 -8.53 16.77
C LEU A 206 0.44 -7.86 16.81
N GLY A 207 0.46 -6.56 17.12
CA GLY A 207 1.68 -5.78 17.35
C GLY A 207 2.55 -6.40 18.44
N GLU A 208 1.97 -6.61 19.61
CA GLU A 208 2.67 -7.11 20.81
C GLU A 208 3.14 -8.56 20.67
N ARG A 209 2.31 -9.44 20.09
CA ARG A 209 2.62 -10.88 20.04
C ARG A 209 3.62 -11.25 18.96
N PHE A 210 3.59 -10.55 17.82
CA PHE A 210 4.19 -11.06 16.59
C PHE A 210 5.20 -10.14 15.91
N ILE A 211 5.18 -8.83 16.18
CA ILE A 211 6.13 -7.91 15.56
C ILE A 211 7.46 -7.95 16.32
N GLY A 212 8.56 -8.07 15.59
CA GLY A 212 9.88 -8.36 16.15
C GLY A 212 10.09 -9.81 16.57
N ASN A 213 9.15 -10.71 16.24
CA ASN A 213 9.24 -12.12 16.59
C ASN A 213 9.96 -12.92 15.49
N PRO A 214 11.04 -13.66 15.79
CA PRO A 214 11.76 -14.50 14.82
C PRO A 214 10.89 -15.56 14.12
N LEU A 215 9.71 -15.88 14.68
CA LEU A 215 8.74 -16.77 14.07
C LEU A 215 8.30 -16.30 12.66
N LEU A 216 8.22 -14.97 12.46
CA LEU A 216 7.67 -14.33 11.27
C LEU A 216 8.66 -13.36 10.58
N SER A 217 9.89 -13.27 11.08
CA SER A 217 10.96 -12.44 10.52
C SER A 217 11.50 -12.97 9.16
N ASN A 218 11.11 -14.16 8.71
CA ASN A 218 11.57 -14.74 7.44
C ASN A 218 10.42 -15.26 6.58
N LEU A 219 9.69 -14.33 5.95
CA LEU A 219 8.66 -14.64 4.96
C LEU A 219 9.24 -14.71 3.54
N PRO A 220 8.54 -15.32 2.57
CA PRO A 220 8.99 -15.33 1.17
C PRO A 220 9.14 -13.94 0.55
N ARG A 221 8.31 -12.98 0.99
CA ARG A 221 8.34 -11.57 0.59
C ARG A 221 7.58 -10.71 1.62
N LYS A 222 7.49 -9.40 1.39
CA LYS A 222 6.64 -8.49 2.19
C LYS A 222 5.19 -9.00 2.33
N TYR A 223 4.63 -8.87 3.53
CA TYR A 223 3.25 -9.27 3.87
C TYR A 223 2.48 -8.07 4.41
N LYS A 224 1.34 -7.74 3.80
CA LYS A 224 0.53 -6.56 4.13
C LYS A 224 -0.78 -6.98 4.79
N THR A 225 -1.08 -6.37 5.93
CA THR A 225 -2.30 -6.62 6.71
C THR A 225 -3.18 -5.37 6.73
N ALA A 226 -4.50 -5.56 6.69
CA ALA A 226 -5.50 -4.50 6.86
C ALA A 226 -6.71 -5.01 7.65
N ILE A 227 -7.14 -4.26 8.65
CA ILE A 227 -8.23 -4.66 9.54
C ILE A 227 -9.13 -3.44 9.73
N THR A 228 -10.42 -3.57 9.41
CA THR A 228 -11.39 -2.51 9.66
C THR A 228 -12.69 -3.10 10.16
N GLY A 229 -13.37 -2.39 11.05
CA GLY A 229 -14.79 -2.63 11.31
C GLY A 229 -15.68 -1.49 10.82
N HIS A 230 -15.15 -0.54 10.06
CA HIS A 230 -15.92 0.57 9.54
C HIS A 230 -16.66 0.16 8.25
N PRO A 231 -17.96 0.49 8.09
CA PRO A 231 -18.74 0.10 6.91
C PRO A 231 -18.25 0.73 5.60
N SER A 232 -17.47 1.82 5.67
CA SER A 232 -16.84 2.43 4.48
C SER A 232 -15.64 1.65 3.92
N GLN A 233 -15.21 0.57 4.60
CA GLN A 233 -14.10 -0.29 4.17
C GLN A 233 -12.77 0.45 3.93
N ASP A 234 -12.51 1.44 4.79
CA ASP A 234 -11.47 2.47 4.77
C ASP A 234 -9.99 2.03 4.84
N VAL A 235 -9.70 0.73 4.65
CA VAL A 235 -8.35 0.15 4.76
C VAL A 235 -7.84 -0.52 3.49
N VAL A 236 -8.51 -0.27 2.35
CA VAL A 236 -8.12 -0.80 1.02
C VAL A 236 -7.85 -2.31 1.04
N HIS A 237 -8.73 -3.05 1.72
CA HIS A 237 -8.57 -4.45 2.08
C HIS A 237 -8.31 -5.37 0.88
N GLU A 238 -8.88 -5.06 -0.29
CA GLU A 238 -8.77 -5.87 -1.52
C GLU A 238 -7.35 -5.93 -2.09
N ILE A 239 -6.41 -5.09 -1.63
CA ILE A 239 -5.02 -5.05 -2.12
C ILE A 239 -3.98 -5.40 -1.03
N ASN A 240 -4.42 -6.02 0.06
CA ASN A 240 -3.58 -6.52 1.15
C ASN A 240 -3.46 -8.05 1.11
N ASP A 241 -2.32 -8.58 1.58
CA ASP A 241 -2.07 -10.03 1.59
C ASP A 241 -3.06 -10.73 2.54
N PHE A 242 -3.47 -10.05 3.61
CA PHE A 242 -4.52 -10.45 4.54
C PHE A 242 -5.40 -9.26 4.87
N ALA A 243 -6.71 -9.48 4.97
CA ALA A 243 -7.59 -8.51 5.57
C ALA A 243 -8.78 -9.12 6.33
N LEU A 244 -9.26 -8.36 7.30
CA LEU A 244 -10.51 -8.60 8.04
C LEU A 244 -11.39 -7.36 7.88
N VAL A 245 -12.63 -7.57 7.43
CA VAL A 245 -13.61 -6.49 7.24
C VAL A 245 -14.82 -6.76 8.11
N GLY A 246 -15.20 -5.81 8.94
CA GLY A 246 -16.31 -5.94 9.89
C GLY A 246 -17.62 -6.29 9.18
N VAL A 247 -18.33 -7.27 9.73
CA VAL A 247 -19.60 -7.73 9.20
C VAL A 247 -20.52 -8.18 10.33
N ARG A 248 -21.83 -8.14 10.09
CA ARG A 248 -22.85 -8.71 10.97
C ARG A 248 -23.33 -10.04 10.38
N HIS A 249 -22.92 -11.16 10.98
CA HIS A 249 -23.44 -12.47 10.65
C HIS A 249 -24.89 -12.58 11.12
N PRO A 250 -25.82 -13.12 10.29
CA PRO A 250 -27.24 -13.23 10.65
C PRO A 250 -27.49 -14.01 11.95
N GLU A 251 -26.64 -15.00 12.24
CA GLU A 251 -26.81 -15.90 13.39
C GLU A 251 -25.73 -15.74 14.47
N LEU A 252 -24.52 -15.30 14.10
CA LEU A 252 -23.34 -15.33 14.98
C LEU A 252 -22.97 -13.93 15.51
N GLY A 253 -23.71 -12.91 15.11
CA GLY A 253 -23.49 -11.53 15.55
C GLY A 253 -22.32 -10.87 14.82
N ILE A 254 -21.57 -10.04 15.54
CA ILE A 254 -20.53 -9.18 14.97
C ILE A 254 -19.20 -9.97 14.86
N GLY A 255 -18.53 -9.83 13.73
CA GLY A 255 -17.20 -10.36 13.50
C GLY A 255 -16.63 -9.84 12.19
N TYR A 256 -15.84 -10.67 11.51
CA TYR A 256 -15.12 -10.26 10.31
C TYR A 256 -15.33 -11.22 9.13
N ASP A 257 -15.41 -10.65 7.93
CA ASP A 257 -15.24 -11.32 6.65
C ASP A 257 -13.74 -11.44 6.35
N LEU A 258 -13.26 -12.66 6.09
CA LEU A 258 -11.84 -12.97 5.88
C LEU A 258 -11.43 -12.90 4.40
N TRP A 259 -10.42 -12.08 4.13
CA TRP A 259 -9.82 -11.89 2.80
C TRP A 259 -8.33 -12.25 2.80
N ALA A 260 -7.85 -12.82 1.68
CA ALA A 260 -6.43 -13.10 1.49
C ALA A 260 -5.96 -12.98 0.03
N GLY A 261 -4.67 -12.75 -0.17
CA GLY A 261 -4.01 -12.83 -1.48
C GLY A 261 -4.11 -11.57 -2.35
N GLY A 262 -4.45 -10.40 -1.79
CA GLY A 262 -4.45 -9.13 -2.52
C GLY A 262 -3.04 -8.54 -2.62
N ALA A 263 -2.63 -8.13 -3.82
CA ALA A 263 -1.44 -7.31 -4.00
C ALA A 263 -1.34 -6.70 -5.39
N LEU A 264 -0.98 -5.42 -5.44
CA LEU A 264 -0.56 -4.73 -6.66
C LEU A 264 0.92 -5.02 -7.02
N SER A 265 1.36 -4.46 -8.15
CA SER A 265 2.71 -4.45 -8.78
C SER A 265 2.52 -4.70 -10.29
N THR A 266 3.50 -5.28 -10.99
CA THR A 266 3.42 -5.57 -12.43
C THR A 266 2.31 -6.57 -12.81
N ASN A 267 1.97 -7.49 -11.90
CA ASN A 267 0.84 -8.42 -12.05
C ASN A 267 -0.16 -8.14 -10.91
N PRO A 268 -1.10 -7.19 -11.08
CA PRO A 268 -2.08 -6.84 -10.04
C PRO A 268 -3.11 -7.96 -9.83
N MET A 269 -3.38 -8.31 -8.57
CA MET A 269 -4.41 -9.27 -8.19
C MET A 269 -5.17 -8.73 -6.98
N LEU A 270 -6.50 -8.73 -7.06
CA LEU A 270 -7.38 -8.42 -5.93
C LEU A 270 -7.44 -9.62 -4.98
N GLY A 271 -7.57 -9.33 -3.69
CA GLY A 271 -7.78 -10.32 -2.64
C GLY A 271 -9.05 -11.11 -2.88
N LYS A 272 -9.10 -12.30 -2.29
CA LYS A 272 -10.23 -13.21 -2.37
C LYS A 272 -10.83 -13.38 -0.99
N ARG A 273 -12.15 -13.29 -0.92
CA ARG A 273 -12.92 -13.79 0.22
C ARG A 273 -12.65 -15.27 0.37
N LEU A 274 -12.48 -15.72 1.61
CA LEU A 274 -12.44 -17.15 1.94
C LEU A 274 -13.84 -17.70 2.30
N GLY A 275 -14.86 -16.83 2.28
CA GLY A 275 -16.23 -17.17 2.68
C GLY A 275 -16.37 -17.54 4.15
N ALA A 276 -15.39 -17.14 4.99
CA ALA A 276 -15.30 -17.49 6.39
C ALA A 276 -15.65 -16.27 7.27
N PHE A 277 -16.45 -16.53 8.30
CA PHE A 277 -16.70 -15.62 9.40
C PHE A 277 -15.69 -15.86 10.52
N VAL A 278 -15.02 -14.79 10.95
CA VAL A 278 -14.00 -14.81 12.00
C VAL A 278 -14.52 -13.99 13.18
N THR A 279 -14.63 -14.63 14.34
CA THR A 279 -14.95 -13.92 15.59
C THR A 279 -13.75 -13.11 16.08
N PRO A 280 -13.96 -12.05 16.88
CA PRO A 280 -12.86 -11.28 17.48
C PRO A 280 -11.85 -12.16 18.21
N GLU A 281 -12.32 -13.17 18.94
CA GLU A 281 -11.49 -14.10 19.72
C GLU A 281 -10.61 -15.00 18.84
N GLN A 282 -11.05 -15.30 17.61
CA GLN A 282 -10.30 -16.11 16.65
C GLN A 282 -9.32 -15.28 15.80
N ALA A 283 -9.48 -13.97 15.76
CA ALA A 283 -8.88 -13.14 14.72
C ALA A 283 -7.35 -13.15 14.74
N ALA A 284 -6.73 -13.15 15.92
CA ALA A 284 -5.28 -13.23 16.07
C ALA A 284 -4.71 -14.57 15.58
N ASP A 285 -5.37 -15.68 15.93
CA ASP A 285 -4.95 -17.03 15.52
C ASP A 285 -5.13 -17.23 14.01
N VAL A 286 -6.22 -16.68 13.44
CA VAL A 286 -6.46 -16.66 11.99
C VAL A 286 -5.37 -15.86 11.27
N TRP A 287 -5.01 -14.69 11.77
CA TRP A 287 -3.90 -13.90 11.19
C TRP A 287 -2.58 -14.68 11.22
N LEU A 288 -2.25 -15.30 12.35
CA LEU A 288 -1.04 -16.11 12.50
C LEU A 288 -1.06 -17.32 11.55
N GLY A 289 -2.20 -17.99 11.42
CA GLY A 289 -2.39 -19.13 10.52
C GLY A 289 -2.16 -18.75 9.06
N VAL A 290 -2.78 -17.67 8.58
CA VAL A 290 -2.59 -17.19 7.20
C VAL A 290 -1.15 -16.75 6.95
N THR A 291 -0.52 -16.06 7.91
CA THR A 291 0.89 -15.65 7.81
C THR A 291 1.82 -16.86 7.79
N SER A 292 1.52 -17.89 8.58
CA SER A 292 2.27 -19.14 8.63
C SER A 292 2.12 -19.96 7.34
N ILE A 293 0.93 -20.01 6.74
CA ILE A 293 0.76 -20.55 5.38
C ILE A 293 1.71 -19.85 4.41
N PHE A 294 1.78 -18.52 4.45
CA PHE A 294 2.68 -17.80 3.57
C PHE A 294 4.14 -18.13 3.84
N ARG A 295 4.55 -18.23 5.12
CA ARG A 295 5.91 -18.65 5.51
C ARG A 295 6.28 -20.03 4.93
N ASP A 296 5.37 -20.98 5.06
CA ASP A 296 5.64 -22.41 4.85
C ASP A 296 5.38 -22.87 3.41
N TYR A 297 4.32 -22.34 2.78
CA TYR A 297 3.89 -22.69 1.43
C TYR A 297 4.11 -21.60 0.38
N GLY A 298 4.51 -20.39 0.77
CA GLY A 298 4.76 -19.34 -0.20
C GLY A 298 6.02 -19.59 -1.06
N TYR A 299 6.00 -19.12 -2.30
CA TYR A 299 7.08 -19.36 -3.25
C TYR A 299 8.33 -18.53 -2.93
N ARG A 300 9.48 -19.19 -2.84
CA ARG A 300 10.77 -18.56 -2.49
C ARG A 300 11.79 -18.62 -3.61
N ARG A 301 11.47 -19.18 -4.78
CA ARG A 301 12.41 -19.27 -5.90
C ARG A 301 12.58 -17.96 -6.66
N MET A 302 11.51 -17.47 -7.30
CA MET A 302 11.54 -16.25 -8.11
C MET A 302 10.95 -15.09 -7.31
N ARG A 303 11.76 -14.05 -7.03
CA ARG A 303 11.32 -12.87 -6.25
C ARG A 303 10.09 -12.17 -6.84
N THR A 304 9.95 -12.18 -8.17
CA THR A 304 8.81 -11.60 -8.89
C THR A 304 7.53 -12.44 -8.77
N LYS A 305 7.63 -13.69 -8.31
CA LYS A 305 6.52 -14.61 -8.05
C LYS A 305 6.39 -15.03 -6.58
N ALA A 306 6.98 -14.29 -5.65
CA ALA A 306 7.10 -14.68 -4.23
C ALA A 306 6.03 -14.05 -3.29
N ARG A 307 5.03 -13.34 -3.83
CA ARG A 307 3.93 -12.76 -3.02
C ARG A 307 2.79 -13.76 -2.83
N LEU A 308 2.06 -13.64 -1.73
CA LEU A 308 0.96 -14.54 -1.36
C LEU A 308 -0.11 -14.65 -2.46
N LYS A 309 -0.35 -13.58 -3.22
CA LYS A 309 -1.27 -13.59 -4.37
C LYS A 309 -1.03 -14.72 -5.38
N PHE A 310 0.21 -15.15 -5.58
CA PHE A 310 0.51 -16.22 -6.53
C PHE A 310 0.13 -17.59 -5.96
N LEU A 311 0.36 -17.80 -4.67
CA LEU A 311 -0.12 -19.00 -3.98
C LEU A 311 -1.66 -19.03 -3.99
N MET A 312 -2.30 -17.90 -3.68
CA MET A 312 -3.77 -17.78 -3.75
C MET A 312 -4.31 -18.07 -5.15
N ALA A 313 -3.66 -17.56 -6.20
CA ALA A 313 -4.06 -17.80 -7.59
C ALA A 313 -3.94 -19.28 -7.99
N ASP A 314 -2.93 -19.99 -7.48
CA ASP A 314 -2.70 -21.40 -7.79
C ASP A 314 -3.57 -22.34 -6.95
N TRP A 315 -3.88 -21.98 -5.70
CA TRP A 315 -4.67 -22.82 -4.79
C TRP A 315 -6.16 -22.58 -4.89
N GLY A 316 -6.58 -21.33 -5.11
CA GLY A 316 -7.96 -20.89 -4.92
C GLY A 316 -8.33 -20.73 -3.43
N PRO A 317 -9.39 -19.96 -3.14
CA PRO A 317 -9.80 -19.65 -1.77
C PRO A 317 -10.26 -20.87 -0.98
N GLU A 318 -10.89 -21.86 -1.64
CA GLU A 318 -11.42 -23.06 -0.99
C GLU A 318 -10.29 -23.93 -0.42
N LYS A 319 -9.29 -24.25 -1.25
CA LYS A 319 -8.12 -25.01 -0.80
C LYS A 319 -7.31 -24.21 0.23
N PHE A 320 -7.20 -22.90 0.06
CA PHE A 320 -6.50 -22.05 1.01
C PHE A 320 -7.16 -22.11 2.40
N ARG A 321 -8.48 -21.97 2.47
CA ARG A 321 -9.25 -22.10 3.71
C ARG A 321 -9.12 -23.50 4.30
N GLN A 322 -9.21 -24.54 3.48
CA GLN A 322 -9.03 -25.92 3.96
C GLN A 322 -7.68 -26.09 4.68
N ILE A 323 -6.58 -25.64 4.06
CA ILE A 323 -5.24 -25.75 4.66
C ILE A 323 -5.12 -24.92 5.95
N LEU A 324 -5.72 -23.73 5.98
CA LEU A 324 -5.78 -22.89 7.18
C LEU A 324 -6.44 -23.62 8.35
N GLU A 325 -7.63 -24.16 8.11
CA GLU A 325 -8.41 -24.88 9.13
C GLU A 325 -7.72 -26.18 9.57
N ASP A 326 -7.27 -26.99 8.62
CA ASP A 326 -6.80 -28.35 8.88
C ASP A 326 -5.39 -28.38 9.47
N GLU A 327 -4.49 -27.47 9.06
CA GLU A 327 -3.08 -27.53 9.44
C GLU A 327 -2.63 -26.47 10.45
N TYR A 328 -3.35 -25.35 10.59
CA TYR A 328 -2.91 -24.22 11.42
C TYR A 328 -3.88 -23.89 12.55
N LEU A 329 -5.19 -23.92 12.31
CA LEU A 329 -6.19 -23.63 13.34
C LEU A 329 -6.59 -24.87 14.15
N GLY A 330 -6.71 -26.03 13.50
CA GLY A 330 -7.25 -27.23 14.12
C GLY A 330 -8.77 -27.20 14.34
N TYR A 331 -9.46 -26.22 13.77
CA TYR A 331 -10.92 -26.09 13.79
C TYR A 331 -11.44 -25.46 12.49
N LYS A 332 -12.72 -25.67 12.21
CA LYS A 332 -13.42 -25.09 11.06
C LYS A 332 -13.89 -23.67 11.40
N LEU A 333 -13.70 -22.75 10.46
CA LEU A 333 -14.32 -21.43 10.55
C LEU A 333 -15.77 -21.54 10.10
N ALA A 334 -16.66 -20.76 10.72
CA ALA A 334 -18.04 -20.64 10.25
C ALA A 334 -18.07 -19.99 8.87
N ASP A 335 -19.08 -20.30 8.06
CA ASP A 335 -19.31 -19.55 6.83
C ASP A 335 -19.76 -18.12 7.14
N GLY A 336 -19.43 -17.16 6.26
CA GLY A 336 -19.67 -15.75 6.50
C GLY A 336 -20.21 -14.99 5.29
N PRO A 337 -21.14 -14.03 5.49
CA PRO A 337 -21.58 -13.15 4.43
C PRO A 337 -20.46 -12.20 3.99
N ALA A 338 -20.57 -11.64 2.78
CA ALA A 338 -19.69 -10.56 2.36
C ALA A 338 -19.97 -9.30 3.18
N ALA A 339 -18.92 -8.49 3.39
CA ALA A 339 -19.13 -7.12 3.86
C ALA A 339 -20.03 -6.35 2.87
N PRO A 340 -21.01 -5.57 3.34
CA PRO A 340 -21.91 -4.82 2.47
C PRO A 340 -21.15 -3.73 1.70
N LYS A 341 -21.69 -3.32 0.55
CA LYS A 341 -21.16 -2.17 -0.21
C LYS A 341 -21.06 -0.95 0.70
N PRO A 342 -19.93 -0.22 0.70
CA PRO A 342 -19.81 1.06 1.40
C PRO A 342 -20.93 2.04 1.02
N THR A 343 -21.40 2.83 1.99
CA THR A 343 -22.39 3.90 1.75
C THR A 343 -21.79 5.30 1.84
N THR A 344 -20.57 5.41 2.39
CA THR A 344 -19.83 6.67 2.56
C THR A 344 -18.39 6.51 2.06
N PRO A 345 -17.70 7.61 1.70
CA PRO A 345 -16.28 7.56 1.33
C PRO A 345 -15.39 7.07 2.48
N GLY A 346 -14.40 6.23 2.17
CA GLY A 346 -13.46 5.68 3.14
C GLY A 346 -12.22 6.53 3.44
N ASP A 347 -12.12 7.75 2.90
CA ASP A 347 -10.93 8.61 3.10
C ASP A 347 -11.04 9.56 4.31
N HIS A 348 -12.24 9.64 4.89
CA HIS A 348 -12.59 10.40 6.10
C HIS A 348 -12.32 11.91 6.04
N ILE A 349 -12.15 12.49 4.85
CA ILE A 349 -11.95 13.93 4.69
C ILE A 349 -13.22 14.70 5.07
N GLY A 350 -13.05 15.85 5.72
CA GLY A 350 -14.13 16.72 6.17
C GLY A 350 -14.35 16.66 7.68
N VAL A 351 -15.43 17.31 8.12
CA VAL A 351 -15.83 17.39 9.53
C VAL A 351 -16.96 16.40 9.78
N HIS A 352 -16.81 15.56 10.80
CA HIS A 352 -17.74 14.49 11.12
C HIS A 352 -17.94 14.40 12.63
N GLU A 353 -19.13 13.98 13.06
CA GLU A 353 -19.45 13.82 14.48
C GLU A 353 -19.10 12.42 14.97
N GLN A 354 -18.47 12.34 16.13
CA GLN A 354 -18.15 11.12 16.86
C GLN A 354 -19.35 10.59 17.66
N LYS A 355 -19.27 9.33 18.11
CA LYS A 355 -20.32 8.71 18.93
C LYS A 355 -20.50 9.35 20.31
N ASP A 356 -19.51 10.09 20.81
CA ASP A 356 -19.55 10.80 22.09
C ASP A 356 -20.02 12.27 21.97
N GLY A 357 -20.40 12.72 20.76
CA GLY A 357 -20.85 14.08 20.47
C GLY A 357 -19.73 15.08 20.16
N LYS A 358 -18.45 14.68 20.24
CA LYS A 358 -17.32 15.44 19.72
C LYS A 358 -17.23 15.31 18.20
N PHE A 359 -16.22 15.92 17.60
CA PHE A 359 -15.97 15.88 16.16
C PHE A 359 -14.60 15.30 15.84
N PHE A 360 -14.48 14.72 14.66
CA PHE A 360 -13.20 14.43 14.02
C PHE A 360 -13.11 15.20 12.70
N ILE A 361 -11.89 15.58 12.33
CA ILE A 361 -11.60 16.41 11.16
C ILE A 361 -10.56 15.71 10.30
N GLY A 362 -10.98 15.16 9.17
CA GLY A 362 -10.06 14.65 8.16
C GLY A 362 -9.53 15.77 7.27
N ALA A 363 -8.21 15.86 7.16
CA ALA A 363 -7.52 16.86 6.38
C ALA A 363 -6.45 16.23 5.47
N THR A 364 -6.28 16.81 4.28
CA THR A 364 -5.32 16.31 3.29
C THR A 364 -4.16 17.29 3.09
N PRO A 365 -2.89 16.84 3.22
CA PRO A 365 -1.78 17.51 2.57
C PRO A 365 -1.84 17.26 1.06
N LEU A 366 -0.94 17.90 0.31
CA LEU A 366 -0.78 17.63 -1.11
C LEU A 366 0.06 16.35 -1.30
N ALA A 367 -0.59 15.29 -1.80
CA ALA A 367 0.02 13.98 -2.04
C ALA A 367 0.85 13.45 -0.85
N GLY A 368 0.41 13.66 0.40
CA GLY A 368 1.09 13.18 1.60
C GLY A 368 2.32 13.96 2.04
N ARG A 369 2.76 15.00 1.32
CA ARG A 369 3.98 15.74 1.64
C ARG A 369 3.77 16.72 2.79
N LEU A 370 4.63 16.61 3.80
CA LEU A 370 4.72 17.51 4.96
C LEU A 370 6.20 17.84 5.23
N SER A 371 6.46 18.50 6.36
CA SER A 371 7.81 18.72 6.88
C SER A 371 7.85 18.45 8.39
N GLY A 372 9.03 18.23 8.95
CA GLY A 372 9.22 18.04 10.39
C GLY A 372 8.65 19.19 11.21
N ALA A 373 8.98 20.42 10.83
CA ALA A 373 8.47 21.64 11.41
C ALA A 373 6.94 21.73 11.32
N ALA A 374 6.35 21.30 10.20
CA ALA A 374 4.90 21.24 10.06
C ALA A 374 4.26 20.20 11.01
N LEU A 375 4.91 19.05 11.25
CA LEU A 375 4.44 18.05 12.22
C LEU A 375 4.50 18.57 13.66
N VAL A 376 5.59 19.25 14.04
CA VAL A 376 5.72 19.88 15.37
C VAL A 376 4.65 20.93 15.57
N LYS A 377 4.50 21.84 14.59
CA LYS A 377 3.48 22.90 14.66
C LYS A 377 2.06 22.34 14.67
N LEU A 378 1.81 21.25 13.93
CA LEU A 378 0.52 20.56 13.99
C LEU A 378 0.25 20.06 15.42
N ALA A 379 1.20 19.39 16.06
CA ALA A 379 1.04 18.94 17.45
C ALA A 379 0.67 20.11 18.39
N ASP A 380 1.38 21.24 18.31
CA ASP A 380 1.08 22.45 19.08
C ASP A 380 -0.35 22.98 18.82
N THR A 381 -0.73 23.05 17.55
CA THR A 381 -2.07 23.50 17.13
C THR A 381 -3.16 22.59 17.69
N LEU A 382 -2.98 21.27 17.68
CA LEU A 382 -3.98 20.33 18.19
C LEU A 382 -4.12 20.46 19.72
N GLU A 383 -3.01 20.49 20.44
CA GLU A 383 -2.98 20.60 21.91
C GLU A 383 -3.63 21.91 22.39
N ALA A 384 -3.37 23.03 21.68
CA ALA A 384 -4.01 24.32 21.96
C ALA A 384 -5.54 24.30 21.80
N ARG A 385 -6.08 23.33 21.05
CA ARG A 385 -7.51 23.11 20.82
C ARG A 385 -8.08 21.94 21.62
N GLY A 386 -7.29 21.36 22.54
CA GLY A 386 -7.72 20.27 23.42
C GLY A 386 -7.77 18.90 22.74
N SER A 387 -7.19 18.74 21.55
CA SER A 387 -7.06 17.46 20.86
C SER A 387 -5.65 16.90 21.04
N TYR A 388 -5.57 15.63 21.45
CA TYR A 388 -4.30 14.94 21.75
C TYR A 388 -4.10 13.67 20.93
N ARG A 389 -5.03 13.38 20.02
CA ARG A 389 -5.05 12.15 19.21
C ARG A 389 -5.28 12.48 17.76
N LEU A 390 -4.51 11.85 16.89
CA LEU A 390 -4.72 11.87 15.45
C LEU A 390 -4.49 10.49 14.87
N ARG A 391 -5.01 10.27 13.66
CA ARG A 391 -4.77 9.07 12.87
C ARG A 391 -4.33 9.44 11.47
N THR A 392 -3.29 8.81 10.97
CA THR A 392 -2.96 8.87 9.53
C THR A 392 -3.86 7.90 8.76
N THR A 393 -4.05 8.14 7.46
CA THR A 393 -4.95 7.32 6.63
C THR A 393 -4.21 6.46 5.61
N PRO A 394 -4.84 5.37 5.13
CA PRO A 394 -4.39 4.64 3.96
C PRO A 394 -4.41 5.44 2.65
N HIS A 395 -4.70 6.75 2.69
CA HIS A 395 -4.88 7.62 1.53
C HIS A 395 -3.96 8.86 1.59
N GLN A 396 -2.86 8.79 2.34
CA GLN A 396 -1.87 9.87 2.50
C GLN A 396 -2.46 11.14 3.15
N LYS A 397 -3.42 10.96 4.06
CA LYS A 397 -4.12 12.03 4.79
C LYS A 397 -3.97 11.82 6.29
N LEU A 398 -4.56 12.70 7.07
CA LEU A 398 -4.70 12.55 8.51
C LEU A 398 -6.12 12.91 8.97
N VAL A 399 -6.48 12.43 10.15
CA VAL A 399 -7.73 12.70 10.85
C VAL A 399 -7.40 13.13 12.26
N VAL A 400 -7.81 14.33 12.63
CA VAL A 400 -7.72 14.85 14.00
C VAL A 400 -8.95 14.42 14.78
N LEU A 401 -8.78 13.91 16.00
CA LEU A 401 -9.88 13.38 16.80
C LEU A 401 -10.24 14.34 17.94
N ASP A 402 -11.35 14.09 18.60
CA ASP A 402 -11.77 14.69 19.89
C ASP A 402 -11.92 16.21 19.91
N VAL A 403 -12.35 16.76 18.79
CA VAL A 403 -12.53 18.21 18.65
C VAL A 403 -13.89 18.61 19.21
N GLU A 404 -13.92 19.54 20.16
CA GLU A 404 -15.16 20.13 20.65
C GLU A 404 -15.86 20.94 19.55
N LYS A 405 -17.19 20.97 19.55
CA LYS A 405 -17.99 21.57 18.48
C LYS A 405 -17.61 23.02 18.16
N ASP A 406 -17.33 23.81 19.19
CA ASP A 406 -16.95 25.23 19.09
C ASP A 406 -15.49 25.43 18.62
N GLN A 407 -14.65 24.38 18.69
CA GLN A 407 -13.27 24.40 18.21
C GLN A 407 -13.11 23.93 16.76
N VAL A 408 -14.17 23.38 16.13
CA VAL A 408 -14.11 22.83 14.77
C VAL A 408 -13.65 23.86 13.73
N GLU A 409 -14.38 24.95 13.53
CA GLU A 409 -14.03 25.93 12.49
C GLU A 409 -12.70 26.66 12.77
N PRO A 410 -12.39 27.08 14.02
CA PRO A 410 -11.06 27.59 14.35
C PRO A 410 -9.93 26.64 13.95
N LEU A 411 -10.07 25.34 14.29
CA LEU A 411 -9.06 24.34 13.96
C LEU A 411 -8.98 24.08 12.46
N VAL A 412 -10.10 24.05 11.72
CA VAL A 412 -10.09 23.95 10.25
C VAL A 412 -9.27 25.08 9.63
N ALA A 413 -9.44 26.32 10.08
CA ALA A 413 -8.67 27.46 9.58
C ALA A 413 -7.17 27.36 9.88
N GLU A 414 -6.81 26.86 11.07
CA GLU A 414 -5.41 26.63 11.45
C GLU A 414 -4.76 25.49 10.66
N LEU A 415 -5.52 24.41 10.38
CA LEU A 415 -5.07 23.32 9.51
C LEU A 415 -4.84 23.81 8.07
N ASP A 416 -5.74 24.63 7.52
CA ASP A 416 -5.57 25.22 6.18
C ASP A 416 -4.29 26.08 6.11
N ALA A 417 -3.95 26.83 7.18
CA ALA A 417 -2.71 27.60 7.27
C ALA A 417 -1.44 26.72 7.32
N LEU A 418 -1.58 25.44 7.67
CA LEU A 418 -0.52 24.42 7.59
C LEU A 418 -0.50 23.67 6.25
N GLY A 419 -1.39 24.03 5.31
CA GLY A 419 -1.55 23.33 4.04
C GLY A 419 -2.32 22.00 4.14
N LEU A 420 -3.01 21.77 5.26
CA LEU A 420 -3.83 20.60 5.54
C LEU A 420 -5.30 20.95 5.36
N SER A 421 -5.87 20.67 4.19
CA SER A 421 -7.24 21.10 3.91
C SER A 421 -8.28 20.06 4.31
N ALA A 422 -9.26 20.49 5.10
CA ALA A 422 -10.47 19.71 5.41
C ALA A 422 -11.57 19.87 4.35
N ARG A 423 -11.45 20.88 3.46
CA ARG A 423 -12.38 21.16 2.36
C ARG A 423 -11.62 21.24 1.02
N PRO A 424 -10.86 20.19 0.64
CA PRO A 424 -10.03 20.23 -0.57
C PRO A 424 -10.87 20.18 -1.84
N SER A 425 -10.28 20.63 -2.96
CA SER A 425 -10.78 20.33 -4.30
C SER A 425 -10.80 18.81 -4.55
N VAL A 426 -11.58 18.37 -5.55
CA VAL A 426 -11.61 16.95 -5.96
C VAL A 426 -10.21 16.44 -6.33
N PHE A 427 -9.38 17.29 -6.96
CA PHE A 427 -8.01 16.93 -7.36
C PHE A 427 -7.09 16.77 -6.15
N ARG A 428 -7.11 17.73 -5.21
CA ARG A 428 -6.28 17.65 -4.00
C ARG A 428 -6.71 16.48 -3.11
N ARG A 429 -8.01 16.19 -3.01
CA ARG A 429 -8.54 15.04 -2.27
C ARG A 429 -8.14 13.70 -2.88
N GLY A 430 -8.33 13.55 -4.20
CA GLY A 430 -8.18 12.29 -4.92
C GLY A 430 -6.76 11.98 -5.40
N THR A 431 -5.82 12.93 -5.31
CA THR A 431 -4.44 12.69 -5.75
C THR A 431 -3.60 12.00 -4.68
N ILE A 432 -2.98 10.88 -5.04
CA ILE A 432 -1.89 10.27 -4.27
C ILE A 432 -0.67 10.07 -5.15
N ALA A 433 0.52 10.19 -4.57
CA ALA A 433 1.77 10.00 -5.28
C ALA A 433 2.79 9.24 -4.46
N CYS A 434 3.57 8.39 -5.13
CA CYS A 434 4.67 7.69 -4.50
C CYS A 434 5.85 8.64 -4.23
N THR A 435 6.96 8.12 -3.68
CA THR A 435 8.17 8.92 -3.43
C THR A 435 8.79 9.49 -4.71
N GLY A 436 8.70 8.79 -5.83
CA GLY A 436 9.26 9.26 -7.11
C GLY A 436 10.78 9.25 -7.15
N ILE A 437 11.33 9.81 -8.24
CA ILE A 437 12.77 9.83 -8.50
C ILE A 437 13.56 10.65 -7.49
N GLU A 438 12.93 11.60 -6.79
CA GLU A 438 13.56 12.39 -5.72
C GLU A 438 14.38 11.54 -4.74
N TYR A 439 13.82 10.41 -4.25
CA TYR A 439 14.52 9.53 -3.29
C TYR A 439 14.49 8.04 -3.64
N CYS A 440 13.62 7.58 -4.56
CA CYS A 440 13.45 6.15 -4.82
C CYS A 440 14.41 5.64 -5.89
N LYS A 441 15.23 4.65 -5.55
CA LYS A 441 16.15 4.01 -6.51
C LYS A 441 15.48 3.24 -7.64
N LEU A 442 14.20 2.91 -7.50
CA LEU A 442 13.44 2.18 -8.52
C LEU A 442 12.61 3.11 -9.42
N ALA A 443 12.54 4.39 -9.08
CA ALA A 443 11.75 5.35 -9.85
C ALA A 443 12.49 5.79 -11.12
N ILE A 444 11.70 6.02 -12.14
CA ILE A 444 12.09 6.51 -13.46
C ILE A 444 11.64 7.97 -13.61
N VAL A 445 10.58 8.36 -12.91
CA VAL A 445 9.93 9.67 -13.07
C VAL A 445 9.69 10.31 -11.71
N GLU A 446 9.73 11.64 -11.67
CA GLU A 446 9.31 12.45 -10.52
C GLU A 446 7.81 12.32 -10.29
N THR A 447 7.36 12.33 -9.03
CA THR A 447 5.94 12.15 -8.72
C THR A 447 5.37 13.12 -7.72
N LYS A 448 6.10 13.50 -6.67
CA LYS A 448 5.57 14.38 -5.63
C LYS A 448 5.48 15.81 -6.14
N TYR A 449 6.53 16.29 -6.81
CA TYR A 449 6.50 17.60 -7.45
C TYR A 449 5.51 17.63 -8.62
N THR A 450 5.52 16.60 -9.46
CA THR A 450 4.56 16.48 -10.58
C THR A 450 3.11 16.47 -10.11
N ALA A 451 2.80 15.78 -9.00
CA ALA A 451 1.46 15.82 -8.40
C ALA A 451 1.07 17.23 -7.94
N ALA A 452 2.01 17.94 -7.31
CA ALA A 452 1.75 19.29 -6.83
C ALA A 452 1.44 20.25 -7.98
N THR A 453 2.27 20.24 -9.04
CA THR A 453 2.07 21.04 -10.25
C THR A 453 0.75 20.69 -10.95
N ALA A 454 0.47 19.40 -11.12
CA ALA A 454 -0.75 18.96 -11.79
C ALA A 454 -2.02 19.38 -11.04
N VAL A 455 -2.06 19.22 -9.70
CA VAL A 455 -3.21 19.64 -8.90
C VAL A 455 -3.42 21.15 -9.00
N ALA A 456 -2.36 21.95 -8.86
CA ALA A 456 -2.47 23.42 -8.95
C ALA A 456 -3.00 23.88 -10.32
N GLU A 457 -2.49 23.29 -11.42
CA GLU A 457 -2.97 23.60 -12.76
C GLU A 457 -4.41 23.13 -12.99
N LEU A 458 -4.80 21.95 -12.53
CA LEU A 458 -6.16 21.44 -12.69
C LEU A 458 -7.19 22.26 -11.90
N GLU A 459 -6.87 22.67 -10.68
CA GLU A 459 -7.71 23.58 -9.89
C GLU A 459 -7.94 24.91 -10.62
N ARG A 460 -6.89 25.47 -11.24
CA ARG A 460 -6.99 26.72 -12.01
C ARG A 460 -7.78 26.55 -13.30
N ARG A 461 -7.52 25.49 -14.06
CA ARG A 461 -8.04 25.30 -15.42
C ARG A 461 -9.45 24.75 -15.48
N LEU A 462 -9.88 24.02 -14.45
CA LEU A 462 -11.22 23.43 -14.34
C LEU A 462 -12.10 24.16 -13.32
N ALA A 463 -11.73 25.39 -12.95
CA ALA A 463 -12.50 26.24 -12.04
C ALA A 463 -13.93 26.49 -12.57
N ASP A 464 -14.10 26.64 -13.89
CA ASP A 464 -15.41 26.78 -14.53
C ASP A 464 -16.33 25.60 -14.23
N LEU A 465 -15.81 24.37 -14.30
CA LEU A 465 -16.58 23.16 -13.99
C LEU A 465 -16.81 22.96 -12.49
N ALA A 466 -15.90 23.46 -11.66
CA ALA A 466 -16.05 23.44 -10.21
C ALA A 466 -17.17 24.38 -9.76
N GLU A 467 -17.16 25.62 -10.26
CA GLU A 467 -18.14 26.66 -9.96
C GLU A 467 -19.54 26.31 -10.48
N SER A 468 -19.63 25.67 -11.65
CA SER A 468 -20.90 25.20 -12.21
C SER A 468 -21.41 23.89 -11.58
N GLY A 469 -20.65 23.27 -10.66
CA GLY A 469 -20.99 21.99 -10.03
C GLY A 469 -20.97 20.79 -10.99
N GLN A 470 -20.24 20.88 -12.10
CA GLN A 470 -20.17 19.85 -13.14
C GLN A 470 -19.01 18.86 -12.95
N LEU A 471 -18.01 19.16 -12.12
CA LEU A 471 -16.96 18.19 -11.78
C LEU A 471 -17.54 16.90 -11.18
N PRO A 472 -16.88 15.74 -11.39
CA PRO A 472 -17.25 14.52 -10.68
C PRO A 472 -17.17 14.71 -9.16
N HIS A 473 -18.02 14.00 -8.43
CA HIS A 473 -17.99 14.00 -6.95
C HIS A 473 -16.67 13.45 -6.39
N ALA A 474 -16.11 12.44 -7.06
CA ALA A 474 -14.80 11.87 -6.76
C ALA A 474 -14.01 11.61 -8.06
N LEU A 475 -12.70 11.83 -8.00
CA LEU A 475 -11.78 11.48 -9.09
C LEU A 475 -10.42 11.15 -8.49
N SER A 476 -9.98 9.90 -8.65
CA SER A 476 -8.70 9.43 -8.12
C SER A 476 -7.57 9.54 -9.16
N LEU A 477 -6.53 10.30 -8.82
CA LEU A 477 -5.33 10.52 -9.65
C LEU A 477 -4.10 9.93 -8.96
N HIS A 478 -3.59 8.82 -9.47
CA HIS A 478 -2.55 8.02 -8.80
C HIS A 478 -1.22 8.06 -9.55
N ILE A 479 -0.26 8.86 -9.06
CA ILE A 479 1.01 9.11 -9.76
C ILE A 479 2.14 8.21 -9.24
N ASN A 480 2.69 7.36 -10.11
CA ASN A 480 3.70 6.38 -9.75
C ASN A 480 4.96 6.53 -10.62
N GLY A 481 6.14 6.58 -9.99
CA GLY A 481 7.40 6.78 -10.72
C GLY A 481 7.93 5.52 -11.39
N CYS A 482 7.31 4.35 -11.16
CA CYS A 482 7.71 3.08 -11.77
C CYS A 482 6.56 2.04 -11.73
N PRO A 483 6.72 0.87 -12.38
CA PRO A 483 5.71 -0.21 -12.41
C PRO A 483 5.39 -0.88 -11.07
N ASN A 484 6.08 -0.55 -9.98
CA ASN A 484 5.85 -1.20 -8.67
C ASN A 484 4.49 -0.86 -8.06
N SER A 485 3.85 0.22 -8.50
CA SER A 485 2.51 0.63 -8.08
C SER A 485 2.39 0.92 -6.57
N CYS A 486 3.36 1.64 -6.01
CA CYS A 486 3.35 2.03 -4.59
C CYS A 486 2.20 2.99 -4.25
N ALA A 487 1.79 3.83 -5.19
CA ALA A 487 0.60 4.67 -5.13
C ALA A 487 -0.52 4.13 -6.04
N ARG A 488 -0.58 2.81 -6.26
CA ARG A 488 -1.79 2.09 -6.71
C ARG A 488 -2.35 2.48 -8.08
N ILE A 489 -1.50 2.42 -9.10
CA ILE A 489 -1.83 2.68 -10.51
C ILE A 489 -3.17 2.04 -10.92
N GLN A 490 -3.37 0.76 -10.61
CA GLN A 490 -4.46 -0.01 -11.18
C GLN A 490 -5.80 0.16 -10.49
N THR A 491 -5.85 0.87 -9.37
CA THR A 491 -7.08 1.05 -8.58
C THR A 491 -7.43 2.54 -8.47
N ALA A 492 -7.21 3.26 -9.57
CA ALA A 492 -7.55 4.67 -9.72
C ALA A 492 -8.32 4.90 -11.01
N ASP A 493 -9.14 5.95 -11.00
CA ASP A 493 -9.80 6.49 -12.19
C ASP A 493 -8.75 6.84 -13.24
N ILE A 494 -7.69 7.55 -12.82
CA ILE A 494 -6.53 7.90 -13.64
C ILE A 494 -5.24 7.44 -12.94
N GLY A 495 -4.73 6.29 -13.35
CA GLY A 495 -3.48 5.71 -12.88
C GLY A 495 -2.31 5.99 -13.81
N LEU A 496 -1.21 6.52 -13.29
CA LEU A 496 -0.04 6.87 -14.08
C LEU A 496 1.16 6.00 -13.71
N LYS A 497 1.70 5.28 -14.71
CA LYS A 497 2.89 4.42 -14.57
C LYS A 497 4.11 5.06 -15.22
N GLY A 498 5.05 5.53 -14.40
CA GLY A 498 6.28 6.18 -14.85
C GLY A 498 7.17 5.28 -15.71
N MET A 499 7.65 5.83 -16.81
CA MET A 499 8.56 5.21 -17.77
C MET A 499 9.30 6.27 -18.59
N MET A 500 10.34 5.87 -19.32
CA MET A 500 10.93 6.73 -20.35
C MET A 500 10.13 6.62 -21.65
N LEU A 501 9.87 7.76 -22.28
CA LEU A 501 9.16 7.89 -23.54
C LEU A 501 10.13 8.31 -24.65
N PRO A 502 10.03 7.75 -25.87
CA PRO A 502 10.87 8.16 -26.98
C PRO A 502 10.52 9.58 -27.42
N THR A 503 11.53 10.40 -27.69
CA THR A 503 11.35 11.74 -28.28
C THR A 503 11.78 11.75 -29.75
N PRO A 504 11.34 12.74 -30.55
CA PRO A 504 11.81 12.91 -31.92
C PRO A 504 13.33 13.12 -32.03
N ASP A 505 13.93 13.76 -31.03
CA ASP A 505 15.36 14.09 -31.00
C ASP A 505 16.25 12.91 -30.56
N GLY A 506 15.64 11.77 -30.20
CA GLY A 506 16.33 10.52 -29.88
C GLY A 506 16.62 10.31 -28.39
N ASP A 507 16.68 11.38 -27.59
CA ASP A 507 16.88 11.30 -26.13
C ASP A 507 15.56 11.05 -25.40
N PRO A 508 15.35 9.90 -24.73
CA PRO A 508 14.08 9.61 -24.08
C PRO A 508 13.76 10.61 -22.98
N SER A 509 12.51 11.08 -22.92
CA SER A 509 12.01 11.97 -21.87
C SER A 509 11.14 11.22 -20.87
N PRO A 510 11.10 11.65 -19.59
CA PRO A 510 10.23 11.02 -18.60
C PRO A 510 8.75 11.24 -18.93
N GLY A 511 7.93 10.22 -18.69
CA GLY A 511 6.49 10.30 -18.85
C GLY A 511 5.77 9.10 -18.26
N PHE A 512 4.48 8.99 -18.56
CA PHE A 512 3.59 8.01 -17.96
C PHE A 512 2.87 7.19 -19.02
N GLN A 513 2.77 5.89 -18.81
CA GLN A 513 1.71 5.09 -19.41
C GLN A 513 0.44 5.24 -18.56
N VAL A 514 -0.69 5.49 -19.23
CA VAL A 514 -1.97 5.75 -18.58
C VAL A 514 -2.77 4.46 -18.40
N HIS A 515 -3.38 4.32 -17.23
CA HIS A 515 -4.35 3.29 -16.86
C HIS A 515 -5.64 3.98 -16.43
N LEU A 516 -6.80 3.54 -16.95
CA LEU A 516 -8.08 4.21 -16.70
C LEU A 516 -9.14 3.25 -16.15
N GLY A 517 -10.01 3.77 -15.27
CA GLY A 517 -11.22 3.10 -14.77
C GLY A 517 -11.01 2.09 -13.64
N GLY A 518 -9.85 2.13 -12.99
CA GLY A 518 -9.60 1.33 -11.79
C GLY A 518 -10.30 1.90 -10.56
N GLY A 519 -10.46 1.08 -9.53
CA GLY A 519 -11.06 1.51 -8.27
C GLY A 519 -11.38 0.33 -7.38
N LEU A 520 -11.41 0.58 -6.07
CA LEU A 520 -11.83 -0.39 -5.07
C LEU A 520 -13.32 -0.24 -4.77
N ALA A 521 -13.91 -1.15 -3.99
CA ALA A 521 -15.30 -1.00 -3.57
C ALA A 521 -15.45 0.32 -2.79
N SER A 522 -16.51 1.06 -3.08
CA SER A 522 -16.77 2.38 -2.51
C SER A 522 -18.27 2.70 -2.53
N ASN A 523 -18.64 3.88 -2.01
CA ASN A 523 -20.01 4.37 -2.09
C ASN A 523 -20.51 4.53 -3.54
N GLU A 524 -19.59 4.82 -4.46
CA GLU A 524 -19.89 5.01 -5.88
C GLU A 524 -19.61 3.75 -6.72
N ARG A 525 -19.00 2.71 -6.14
CA ARG A 525 -18.58 1.51 -6.87
C ARG A 525 -18.93 0.22 -6.12
N GLU A 526 -19.77 -0.60 -6.74
CA GLU A 526 -20.24 -1.86 -6.13
C GLU A 526 -19.12 -2.88 -5.92
N GLU A 527 -18.29 -3.12 -6.95
CA GLU A 527 -17.20 -4.08 -6.89
C GLU A 527 -15.86 -3.45 -7.27
N ALA A 528 -14.80 -3.85 -6.56
CA ALA A 528 -13.44 -3.49 -6.92
C ALA A 528 -13.07 -4.01 -8.31
N GLY A 529 -12.38 -3.18 -9.10
CA GLY A 529 -11.90 -3.54 -10.43
C GLY A 529 -10.64 -2.81 -10.82
N LEU A 530 -9.89 -3.43 -11.74
CA LEU A 530 -8.59 -2.93 -12.18
C LEU A 530 -8.74 -2.05 -13.42
N GLY A 531 -8.02 -0.94 -13.44
CA GLY A 531 -7.99 -0.04 -14.59
C GLY A 531 -7.35 -0.68 -15.80
N ARG A 532 -7.90 -0.41 -16.98
CA ARG A 532 -7.37 -0.90 -18.25
C ARG A 532 -6.20 -0.04 -18.71
N THR A 533 -5.17 -0.67 -19.25
CA THR A 533 -4.12 0.05 -19.98
C THR A 533 -4.66 0.43 -21.35
N VAL A 534 -4.72 1.73 -21.65
CA VAL A 534 -5.07 2.20 -22.98
C VAL A 534 -3.84 2.04 -23.87
N ARG A 535 -3.95 1.25 -24.93
CA ARG A 535 -2.80 0.91 -25.76
C ARG A 535 -2.32 2.16 -26.50
N GLY A 536 -1.01 2.45 -26.42
CA GLY A 536 -0.41 3.60 -27.08
C GLY A 536 -0.53 4.92 -26.31
N LEU A 537 -1.48 5.04 -25.38
CA LEU A 537 -1.66 6.25 -24.58
C LEU A 537 -0.51 6.45 -23.59
N LYS A 538 0.29 7.47 -23.87
CA LYS A 538 1.46 7.90 -23.12
C LYS A 538 1.43 9.41 -23.03
N VAL A 539 1.81 9.94 -21.87
CA VAL A 539 1.76 11.38 -21.58
C VAL A 539 3.11 11.78 -21.00
N TYR A 540 3.74 12.81 -21.56
CA TYR A 540 4.96 13.36 -20.97
C TYR A 540 4.65 14.01 -19.62
N VAL A 541 5.65 14.15 -18.75
CA VAL A 541 5.44 14.77 -17.43
C VAL A 541 4.83 16.16 -17.54
N ASP A 542 5.32 16.96 -18.49
CA ASP A 542 4.90 18.36 -18.66
C ASP A 542 3.49 18.49 -19.26
N ASP A 543 3.04 17.48 -20.02
CA ASP A 543 1.71 17.44 -20.65
C ASP A 543 0.64 16.83 -19.74
N LEU A 544 1.01 16.40 -18.52
CA LEU A 544 0.08 15.73 -17.62
C LEU A 544 -1.16 16.58 -17.30
N PRO A 545 -1.05 17.87 -16.94
CA PRO A 545 -2.23 18.72 -16.69
C PRO A 545 -3.13 18.82 -17.93
N ASP A 546 -2.54 18.97 -19.11
CA ASP A 546 -3.27 19.09 -20.39
C ASP A 546 -4.07 17.82 -20.69
N TYR A 547 -3.47 16.64 -20.45
CA TYR A 547 -4.15 15.36 -20.61
C TYR A 547 -5.31 15.21 -19.64
N VAL A 548 -5.07 15.45 -18.34
CA VAL A 548 -6.11 15.26 -17.31
C VAL A 548 -7.25 16.26 -17.50
N GLU A 549 -6.97 17.51 -17.86
CA GLU A 549 -7.99 18.49 -18.20
C GLU A 549 -8.87 18.00 -19.36
N ARG A 550 -8.23 17.57 -20.46
CA ARG A 550 -8.94 17.09 -21.65
C ARG A 550 -9.86 15.92 -21.33
N VAL A 551 -9.34 14.87 -20.68
CA VAL A 551 -10.14 13.66 -20.39
C VAL A 551 -11.28 13.96 -19.41
N VAL A 552 -11.09 14.86 -18.44
CA VAL A 552 -12.16 15.28 -17.52
C VAL A 552 -13.24 16.07 -18.25
N ARG A 553 -12.87 17.02 -19.12
CA ARG A 553 -13.84 17.77 -19.95
C ARG A 553 -14.61 16.83 -20.87
N THR A 554 -13.94 15.87 -21.52
CA THR A 554 -14.59 14.86 -22.36
C THR A 554 -15.58 14.04 -21.55
N PHE A 555 -15.17 13.52 -20.38
CA PHE A 555 -16.08 12.81 -19.46
C PHE A 555 -17.31 13.65 -19.10
N VAL A 556 -17.13 14.90 -18.67
CA VAL A 556 -18.25 15.78 -18.27
C VAL A 556 -19.22 16.01 -19.43
N SER A 557 -18.72 16.13 -20.66
CA SER A 557 -19.57 16.33 -21.85
C SER A 557 -20.29 15.08 -22.35
N GLN A 558 -19.77 13.89 -22.06
CA GLN A 558 -20.28 12.62 -22.61
C GLN A 558 -21.00 11.73 -21.60
N ARG A 559 -20.79 11.95 -20.29
CA ARG A 559 -21.33 11.06 -19.26
C ARG A 559 -22.86 11.03 -19.26
N ALA A 560 -23.41 9.86 -19.00
CA ALA A 560 -24.80 9.74 -18.60
C ALA A 560 -25.01 10.27 -17.17
N GLU A 561 -26.26 10.56 -16.82
CA GLU A 561 -26.62 10.95 -15.45
C GLU A 561 -26.23 9.85 -14.46
N GLY A 562 -25.53 10.23 -13.39
CA GLY A 562 -25.05 9.31 -12.35
C GLY A 562 -23.87 8.40 -12.75
N GLN A 563 -23.40 8.46 -14.00
CA GLN A 563 -22.28 7.64 -14.46
C GLN A 563 -20.96 8.10 -13.83
N THR A 564 -20.22 7.17 -13.25
CA THR A 564 -18.88 7.43 -12.69
C THR A 564 -17.83 7.56 -13.79
N PHE A 565 -16.69 8.18 -13.48
CA PHE A 565 -15.56 8.25 -14.42
C PHE A 565 -15.10 6.86 -14.83
N ALA A 566 -15.00 5.92 -13.88
CA ALA A 566 -14.56 4.56 -14.17
C ALA A 566 -15.47 3.82 -15.14
N GLU A 567 -16.79 3.90 -14.95
CA GLU A 567 -17.78 3.29 -15.86
C GLU A 567 -17.67 3.90 -17.25
N TRP A 568 -17.59 5.24 -17.35
CA TRP A 568 -17.39 5.92 -18.63
C TRP A 568 -16.08 5.49 -19.30
N ALA A 569 -14.95 5.47 -18.58
CA ALA A 569 -13.66 5.12 -19.16
C ALA A 569 -13.59 3.66 -19.66
N HIS A 570 -14.41 2.77 -19.10
CA HIS A 570 -14.57 1.40 -19.59
C HIS A 570 -15.44 1.32 -20.85
N ALA A 571 -16.47 2.16 -20.97
CA ALA A 571 -17.40 2.17 -22.10
C ALA A 571 -16.94 3.03 -23.28
N ALA A 572 -16.13 4.07 -23.04
CA ALA A 572 -15.74 5.04 -24.04
C ALA A 572 -14.78 4.46 -25.09
N ASP A 573 -14.94 4.95 -26.32
CA ASP A 573 -14.03 4.67 -27.44
C ASP A 573 -12.62 5.19 -27.14
N GLU A 574 -11.59 4.54 -27.70
CA GLU A 574 -10.19 4.88 -27.39
C GLU A 574 -9.82 6.33 -27.75
N GLU A 575 -10.47 6.92 -28.76
CA GLU A 575 -10.25 8.33 -29.16
C GLU A 575 -10.69 9.31 -28.07
N ALA A 576 -11.80 9.02 -27.36
CA ALA A 576 -12.29 9.87 -26.28
C ALA A 576 -11.39 9.86 -25.03
N LEU A 577 -10.48 8.88 -24.94
CA LEU A 577 -9.56 8.69 -23.81
C LEU A 577 -8.18 9.31 -24.02
N GLN A 578 -7.88 9.77 -25.25
CA GLN A 578 -6.54 10.24 -25.66
C GLN A 578 -6.29 11.71 -25.38
#